data_AF-A0ABF7QAZ8-F1
#
_entry.id   AF-A0ABF7QAZ8-F1
#
_cell.length_a   1.000
_cell.length_b   1.000
_cell.length_c   1.000
_cell.angle_alpha   90.00
_cell.angle_beta   90.00
_cell.angle_gamma   90.00
#
_symmetry.space_group_name_H-M   'P 1'
#
loop_
_entity.id
_entity.type
_entity.pdbx_description
1 polymer ?
#
loop_
_entity_poly.entity_id
_entity_poly.type
_entity_poly.pdbx_seq_one_letter_code
_entity_poly.pdbx_strand_id
1 'polypeptide(L)'
;MMGVTIRPHLDPDGTRLVIEHVQDVAPILDWNRDARRDEQHSDWGRLVARIPNVIYVKWLNEEYARGNTRLRLFTPEFDAIVQKKLADPDWAYLRTDKAGLHSGWRSRPSCP
;
A
#
# COMPACT_ATOMS: atom_id res chain seq x y z
N MET A 1 -18.82 9.11 -0.45
CA MET A 1 -17.77 10.01 -1.00
C MET A 1 -16.42 9.40 -0.66
N MET A 2 -15.64 8.94 -1.65
CA MET A 2 -14.31 8.31 -1.47
C MET A 2 -13.18 9.35 -1.56
N GLY A 3 -13.22 10.39 -0.72
CA GLY A 3 -12.28 11.51 -0.76
C GLY A 3 -11.27 11.47 0.39
N VAL A 4 -10.14 12.15 0.23
CA VAL A 4 -9.26 12.50 1.34
C VAL A 4 -9.70 13.86 1.87
N THR A 5 -9.93 13.94 3.18
CA THR A 5 -10.21 15.18 3.89
C THR A 5 -8.94 15.66 4.59
N ILE A 6 -8.58 16.93 4.39
CA ILE A 6 -7.45 17.56 5.09
C ILE A 6 -8.00 18.33 6.29
N ARG A 7 -7.45 18.07 7.48
CA ARG A 7 -7.86 18.68 8.76
C ARG A 7 -6.68 19.40 9.41
N PRO A 8 -6.47 20.69 9.07
CA PRO A 8 -5.47 21.49 9.77
C PRO A 8 -5.93 21.79 11.19
N HIS A 9 -5.07 21.56 12.18
CA HIS A 9 -5.31 21.91 13.58
C HIS A 9 -4.00 22.21 14.30
N LEU A 10 -4.07 22.87 15.45
CA LEU A 10 -2.92 22.96 16.35
C LEU A 10 -2.83 21.68 17.19
N ASP A 11 -1.61 21.25 17.49
CA ASP A 11 -1.38 20.20 18.48
C ASP A 11 -1.87 20.63 19.89
N PRO A 12 -1.99 19.69 20.85
CA PRO A 12 -2.60 19.99 22.15
C PRO A 12 -1.93 21.12 22.95
N ASP A 13 -0.63 21.36 22.74
CA ASP A 13 0.12 22.45 23.39
C ASP A 13 0.06 23.78 22.62
N GLY A 14 -0.53 23.80 21.43
CA GLY A 14 -0.74 24.98 20.61
C GLY A 14 0.52 25.45 19.87
N THR A 15 1.61 24.68 19.88
CA THR A 15 2.91 25.13 19.36
C THR A 15 3.16 24.73 17.90
N ARG A 16 2.46 23.72 17.38
CA ARG A 16 2.68 23.19 16.04
C ARG A 16 1.40 23.13 15.24
N LEU A 17 1.49 23.56 13.98
CA LEU A 17 0.47 23.28 12.98
C LEU A 17 0.57 21.82 12.53
N VAL A 18 -0.50 21.07 12.75
CA VAL A 18 -0.68 19.69 12.32
C VAL A 18 -1.60 19.64 11.11
N ILE A 19 -1.18 18.93 10.07
CA ILE A 19 -1.99 18.68 8.86
C ILE A 19 -2.38 17.20 8.84
N GLU A 20 -3.58 16.91 9.31
CA GLU A 20 -4.11 15.53 9.31
C GLU A 20 -4.79 15.21 7.97
N HIS A 21 -4.51 14.01 7.45
CA HIS A 21 -5.16 13.46 6.27
C HIS A 21 -6.06 12.31 6.68
N VAL A 22 -7.36 12.44 6.44
CA VAL A 22 -8.37 11.45 6.83
C VAL A 22 -9.04 10.90 5.59
N GLN A 23 -9.12 9.57 5.51
CA GLN A 23 -9.79 8.86 4.43
C GLN A 23 -10.61 7.73 5.01
N ASP A 24 -11.85 7.58 4.53
CA ASP A 24 -12.61 6.34 4.74
C ASP A 24 -11.99 5.25 3.86
N VAL A 25 -11.35 4.28 4.52
CA VAL A 25 -10.65 3.18 3.85
C VAL A 25 -11.51 1.94 3.69
N ALA A 26 -12.65 1.84 4.37
CA ALA A 26 -13.42 0.61 4.42
C ALA A 26 -13.78 0.09 3.02
N PRO A 27 -14.26 0.92 2.07
CA PRO A 27 -14.61 0.42 0.74
C PRO A 27 -13.41 -0.03 -0.09
N ILE A 28 -12.22 0.56 0.12
CA ILE A 28 -10.99 0.11 -0.54
C ILE A 28 -10.56 -1.24 0.03
N LEU A 29 -10.63 -1.41 1.35
CA LEU A 29 -10.27 -2.66 2.01
C LEU A 29 -11.25 -3.78 1.71
N ASP A 30 -12.55 -3.47 1.65
CA ASP A 30 -13.59 -4.38 1.21
C ASP A 30 -13.31 -4.87 -0.20
N TRP A 31 -13.03 -3.95 -1.11
CA TRP A 31 -12.67 -4.29 -2.48
C TRP A 31 -11.39 -5.14 -2.55
N ASN A 32 -10.36 -4.84 -1.76
CA ASN A 32 -9.13 -5.64 -1.72
C ASN A 32 -9.36 -7.07 -1.22
N ARG A 33 -10.24 -7.24 -0.24
CA ARG A 33 -10.64 -8.55 0.25
C ARG A 33 -11.38 -9.33 -0.83
N ASP A 34 -12.30 -8.68 -1.53
CA ASP A 34 -13.12 -9.32 -2.54
C ASP A 34 -12.28 -9.66 -3.78
N ALA A 35 -11.44 -8.73 -4.26
CA ALA A 35 -10.51 -8.95 -5.36
C ALA A 35 -9.50 -10.08 -5.11
N ARG A 36 -9.16 -10.36 -3.85
CA ARG A 36 -8.30 -11.49 -3.48
C ARG A 36 -8.93 -12.86 -3.67
N ARG A 37 -10.27 -12.94 -3.71
CA ARG A 37 -10.99 -14.20 -3.92
C ARG A 37 -10.86 -14.67 -5.36
N ASP A 38 -10.86 -13.72 -6.29
CA ASP A 38 -10.85 -13.98 -7.72
C ASP A 38 -9.42 -13.97 -8.27
N GLU A 39 -9.17 -14.80 -9.29
CA GLU A 39 -7.92 -14.72 -10.03
C GLU A 39 -7.90 -13.41 -10.83
N GLN A 40 -6.87 -12.59 -10.61
CA GLN A 40 -6.71 -11.32 -11.30
C GLN A 40 -6.20 -11.58 -12.72
N HIS A 41 -7.11 -11.61 -13.69
CA HIS A 41 -6.78 -11.68 -15.12
C HIS A 41 -6.69 -10.28 -15.69
N SER A 42 -5.52 -9.89 -16.20
CA SER A 42 -5.34 -8.61 -16.88
C SER A 42 -4.23 -8.72 -17.92
N ASP A 43 -4.52 -8.26 -19.13
CA ASP A 43 -3.61 -8.30 -20.28
C ASP A 43 -2.42 -7.34 -20.13
N TRP A 44 -2.53 -6.34 -19.25
CA TRP A 44 -1.50 -5.33 -18.97
C TRP A 44 -0.69 -5.62 -17.69
N GLY A 45 -0.87 -6.81 -17.11
CA GLY A 45 -0.19 -7.24 -15.89
C GLY A 45 -1.12 -7.34 -14.69
N ARG A 46 -0.62 -7.97 -13.62
CA ARG A 46 -1.41 -8.34 -12.44
C ARG A 46 -1.51 -7.18 -11.46
N LEU A 47 -2.73 -6.85 -11.02
CA LEU A 47 -2.92 -5.92 -9.92
C LEU A 47 -2.45 -6.55 -8.60
N VAL A 48 -1.40 -5.98 -8.01
CA VAL A 48 -0.75 -6.50 -6.79
C VAL A 48 -1.42 -5.97 -5.52
N ALA A 49 -1.76 -4.69 -5.47
CA ALA A 49 -2.36 -4.06 -4.30
C ALA A 49 -3.13 -2.80 -4.71
N ARG A 50 -4.11 -2.42 -3.89
CA ARG A 50 -4.71 -1.09 -3.93
C ARG A 50 -4.58 -0.45 -2.56
N ILE A 51 -3.76 0.58 -2.48
CA ILE A 51 -3.32 1.16 -1.22
C ILE A 51 -4.05 2.49 -1.00
N PRO A 52 -4.70 2.70 0.17
CA PRO A 52 -5.30 3.99 0.49
C PRO A 52 -4.24 5.11 0.58
N ASN A 53 -4.58 6.32 0.16
CA ASN A 53 -3.65 7.45 0.14
C ASN A 53 -3.10 7.78 1.53
N VAL A 54 -3.92 7.66 2.57
CA VAL A 54 -3.48 7.88 3.95
C VAL A 54 -2.42 6.88 4.41
N ILE A 55 -2.36 5.68 3.80
CA ILE A 55 -1.31 4.70 4.08
C ILE A 55 -0.01 5.12 3.39
N TYR A 56 -0.05 5.63 2.16
CA TYR A 56 1.15 6.21 1.52
C TYR A 56 1.73 7.37 2.35
N VAL A 57 0.88 8.28 2.81
CA VAL A 57 1.29 9.39 3.68
C VAL A 57 1.87 8.88 5.00
N LYS A 58 1.25 7.84 5.60
CA LYS A 58 1.78 7.20 6.82
C LYS A 58 3.20 6.67 6.59
N TRP A 59 3.44 5.90 5.53
CA TRP A 59 4.78 5.36 5.26
C TRP A 59 5.80 6.44 4.93
N LEU A 60 5.41 7.49 4.21
CA LEU A 60 6.29 8.63 3.97
C LEU A 60 6.68 9.32 5.29
N ASN A 61 5.72 9.54 6.18
CA ASN A 61 5.97 10.15 7.49
C ASN A 61 6.89 9.28 8.37
N GLU A 62 6.73 7.95 8.34
CA GLU A 62 7.63 7.01 9.02
C GLU A 62 9.07 7.16 8.50
N GLU A 63 9.26 7.31 7.19
CA GLU A 63 10.57 7.52 6.58
C GLU A 63 11.16 8.89 6.90
N TYR A 64 10.33 9.93 6.91
CA TYR A 64 10.76 11.27 7.35
C TYR A 64 11.19 11.28 8.81
N ALA A 65 10.49 10.55 9.69
CA ALA A 65 10.89 10.36 11.09
C ALA A 65 12.24 9.63 11.24
N ARG A 66 12.62 8.79 10.25
CA ARG A 66 13.93 8.14 10.16
C ARG A 66 15.02 9.03 9.55
N GLY A 67 14.69 10.25 9.15
CA GLY A 67 15.61 11.21 8.55
C GLY A 67 15.60 11.24 7.02
N ASN A 68 14.77 10.43 6.35
CA ASN A 68 14.70 10.36 4.88
C ASN A 68 13.84 11.49 4.28
N THR A 69 14.08 12.74 4.68
CA THR A 69 13.24 13.93 4.38
C THR A 69 13.21 14.37 2.92
N ARG A 70 14.05 13.77 2.06
CA ARG A 70 14.09 14.02 0.61
C ARG A 70 13.29 13.01 -0.21
N LEU A 71 12.75 11.97 0.43
CA LEU A 71 11.95 10.95 -0.22
C LEU A 71 10.66 11.57 -0.77
N ARG A 72 10.22 11.17 -1.97
CA ARG A 72 8.98 11.67 -2.58
C ARG A 72 8.07 10.51 -2.94
N LEU A 73 6.77 10.72 -2.85
CA LEU A 73 5.79 9.72 -3.30
C LEU A 73 5.98 9.46 -4.81
N PHE A 74 5.75 8.20 -5.19
CA PHE A 74 5.75 7.74 -6.60
C PHE A 74 7.10 7.92 -7.32
N THR A 75 8.20 7.82 -6.57
CA THR A 75 9.54 7.65 -7.15
C THR A 75 10.00 6.21 -7.00
N PRO A 76 10.98 5.74 -7.80
CA PRO A 76 11.49 4.37 -7.69
C PRO A 76 11.98 4.00 -6.28
N GLU A 77 12.53 4.97 -5.54
CA GLU A 77 12.98 4.78 -4.17
C GLU A 77 11.81 4.52 -3.21
N PHE A 78 10.72 5.28 -3.38
CA PHE A 78 9.50 5.06 -2.59
C PHE A 78 8.80 3.77 -3.00
N ASP A 79 8.80 3.42 -4.28
CA ASP A 79 8.24 2.16 -4.77
C ASP A 79 8.96 0.95 -4.16
N ALA A 80 10.29 1.00 -4.00
CA ALA A 80 11.04 -0.03 -3.31
C ALA A 80 10.60 -0.20 -1.84
N ILE A 81 10.29 0.91 -1.16
CA ILE A 81 9.75 0.90 0.21
C ILE A 81 8.34 0.30 0.22
N VAL A 82 7.48 0.67 -0.73
CA VAL A 82 6.15 0.08 -0.89
C VAL A 82 6.24 -1.43 -1.08
N GLN A 83 7.14 -1.92 -1.94
CA GLN A 83 7.34 -3.37 -2.14
C GLN A 83 7.77 -4.07 -0.85
N LYS A 84 8.71 -3.47 -0.09
CA LYS A 84 9.12 -3.99 1.21
C LYS A 84 7.97 -4.01 2.21
N LYS A 85 7.15 -2.96 2.27
CA LYS A 85 5.95 -2.89 3.12
C LYS A 85 4.93 -3.96 2.73
N LEU A 86 4.68 -4.18 1.44
CA LEU A 86 3.74 -5.22 0.97
C LEU A 86 4.24 -6.66 1.17
N ALA A 87 5.52 -6.86 1.52
CA ALA A 87 6.06 -8.15 1.92
C ALA A 87 5.92 -8.43 3.44
N ASP A 88 5.64 -7.39 4.22
CA ASP A 88 5.45 -7.49 5.67
C ASP A 88 4.03 -8.02 5.99
N PRO A 89 3.89 -9.01 6.88
CA PRO A 89 2.59 -9.57 7.25
C PRO A 89 1.61 -8.52 7.79
N ASP A 90 2.10 -7.46 8.45
CA ASP A 90 1.26 -6.40 9.00
C ASP A 90 0.51 -5.64 7.91
N TRP A 91 1.02 -5.63 6.68
CA TRP A 91 0.45 -4.92 5.53
C TRP A 91 -0.09 -5.86 4.45
N ALA A 92 -0.02 -7.17 4.66
CA ALA A 92 -0.50 -8.16 3.69
C ALA A 92 -1.99 -7.98 3.35
N TYR A 93 -2.78 -7.42 4.27
CA TYR A 93 -4.18 -7.07 4.06
C TYR A 93 -4.41 -5.96 3.00
N LEU A 94 -3.36 -5.31 2.48
CA LEU A 94 -3.50 -4.34 1.37
C LEU A 94 -3.35 -4.97 -0.02
N ARG A 95 -2.80 -6.19 -0.08
CA ARG A 95 -2.62 -6.92 -1.32
C ARG A 95 -3.95 -7.34 -1.92
N THR A 96 -4.03 -7.34 -3.23
CA THR A 96 -5.19 -7.81 -4.03
C THR A 96 -4.88 -9.14 -4.69
N ASP A 97 -3.61 -9.51 -4.80
CA ASP A 97 -3.18 -10.80 -5.28
C ASP A 97 -3.16 -11.86 -4.17
N LYS A 98 -3.47 -13.11 -4.53
CA LYS A 98 -3.39 -14.24 -3.61
C LYS A 98 -1.93 -14.57 -3.29
N ALA A 99 -1.60 -14.66 -2.01
CA ALA A 99 -0.39 -15.35 -1.54
C ALA A 99 -0.56 -16.85 -1.81
N GLY A 100 -0.24 -17.30 -3.02
CA GLY A 100 -0.45 -18.70 -3.39
C GLY A 100 -0.14 -19.10 -4.83
N LEU A 101 0.48 -18.23 -5.64
CA LEU A 101 0.96 -18.60 -6.97
C LEU A 101 2.46 -18.28 -7.16
N HIS A 102 3.26 -18.45 -6.12
CA HIS A 102 4.73 -18.55 -6.26
C HIS A 102 5.26 -19.97 -5.92
N SER A 103 4.43 -20.84 -5.33
CA SER A 103 4.76 -22.25 -5.05
C SER A 103 3.97 -23.19 -5.97
N GLY A 104 4.43 -23.38 -7.22
CA GLY A 104 3.75 -24.35 -8.10
C GLY A 104 4.34 -24.60 -9.48
N TRP A 105 5.13 -23.69 -10.05
CA TRP A 105 5.74 -23.92 -11.37
C TRP A 105 7.26 -23.73 -11.35
N ARG A 106 7.92 -24.56 -10.54
CA ARG A 106 9.28 -25.04 -10.84
C ARG A 106 9.23 -26.55 -11.00
N SER A 107 8.70 -26.98 -12.13
CA SER A 107 9.09 -28.24 -12.78
C SER A 107 8.48 -28.22 -14.18
N ARG A 108 9.27 -27.77 -15.16
CA ARG A 108 9.14 -28.39 -16.48
C ARG A 108 9.57 -29.84 -16.27
N PRO A 109 8.73 -30.86 -16.51
CA PRO A 109 9.29 -32.19 -16.72
C PRO A 109 10.19 -32.09 -17.96
N SER A 110 11.46 -32.48 -17.80
CA SER A 110 12.32 -32.79 -18.94
C SER A 110 11.61 -33.85 -19.78
N CYS A 111 11.31 -33.54 -21.05
CA CYS A 111 10.87 -34.57 -22.00
C CYS A 111 12.03 -35.54 -22.28
N PRO A 112 11.74 -36.83 -22.55
CA PRO A 112 12.73 -37.82 -22.94
C PRO A 112 13.35 -37.53 -24.31
#